data_AF-A0AAD5U0B6-F1
#
_entry.id   AF-A0AAD5U0B6-F1
#
_cell.length_a   1.000
_cell.length_b   1.000
_cell.length_c   1.000
_cell.angle_alpha   90.00
_cell.angle_beta   90.00
_cell.angle_gamma   90.00
#
_symmetry.space_group_name_H-M   'P 1'
#
loop_
_entity.id
_entity.type
_entity.pdbx_description
1 polymer ?
#
loop_
_entity_poly.entity_id
_entity_poly.type
_entity_poly.pdbx_seq_one_letter_code
_entity_poly.pdbx_strand_id
1 'polypeptide(L)'
;MKLPTLTTLLFCSFVFSKQSKNVDALTRELLSIEADKEIQFIPTNSQAIDEFVEYGLKIIFFGANHCQFTQRFTPKFLETVKILEKENISNSALYYFDMRKVECSINFEVCEKLKIVGFPTTLIYVNGELKEEYPFEDEIRPFVKYIKKEIKEFKLAGLKNEIKYQVNSTLHQAPPPIIDYVDTDAVNQNSANNKLVEQVTIDKQIVDEQKGNEENKIMTERLNKAFFSVESTHAETENHVHHVDEQEEFSIYTLKTGKV
;
A
#
# COMPACT_ATOMS: atom_id res chain seq x y z
N MET A 1 -67.18 -14.03 24.87
CA MET A 1 -65.87 -13.46 24.47
C MET A 1 -64.77 -14.25 25.17
N LYS A 2 -63.93 -14.99 24.44
CA LYS A 2 -62.77 -15.70 25.00
C LYS A 2 -61.53 -14.83 24.76
N LEU A 3 -60.88 -14.40 25.84
CA LEU A 3 -59.61 -13.65 25.82
C LEU A 3 -58.49 -14.61 25.37
N PRO A 4 -57.58 -14.21 24.45
CA PRO A 4 -56.46 -15.05 24.08
C PRO A 4 -55.50 -15.19 25.28
N THR A 5 -55.13 -16.43 25.59
CA THR A 5 -54.27 -16.82 26.70
C THR A 5 -52.86 -16.29 26.52
N LEU A 6 -52.28 -15.75 27.60
CA LEU A 6 -50.97 -15.08 27.73
C LEU A 6 -49.76 -15.91 27.22
N THR A 7 -49.92 -17.19 26.92
CA THR A 7 -48.87 -18.11 26.47
C THR A 7 -48.41 -17.87 25.02
N THR A 8 -49.22 -17.22 24.18
CA THR A 8 -48.86 -16.99 22.76
C THR A 8 -47.86 -15.84 22.55
N LEU A 9 -47.72 -14.93 23.51
CA LEU A 9 -46.84 -13.76 23.40
C LEU A 9 -45.35 -14.10 23.60
N LEU A 10 -45.03 -15.08 24.45
CA LEU A 10 -43.65 -15.49 24.74
C LEU A 10 -42.96 -16.23 23.57
N PHE A 11 -43.72 -16.96 22.75
CA PHE A 11 -43.18 -17.66 21.58
C PHE A 11 -42.80 -16.72 20.43
N CYS A 12 -43.52 -15.60 20.29
CA CYS A 12 -43.24 -14.63 19.22
C CYS A 12 -41.88 -13.93 19.44
N SER A 13 -41.60 -13.49 20.67
CA SER A 13 -40.37 -12.76 21.01
C SER A 13 -39.08 -13.57 20.75
N PHE A 14 -39.13 -14.89 20.93
CA PHE A 14 -37.96 -15.76 20.75
C PHE A 14 -37.61 -16.00 19.27
N VAL A 15 -38.63 -16.03 18.39
CA VAL A 15 -38.44 -16.18 16.94
C VAL A 15 -37.87 -14.90 16.31
N PHE A 16 -38.34 -13.72 16.73
CA PHE A 16 -37.82 -12.43 16.24
C PHE A 16 -36.33 -12.21 16.58
N SER A 17 -35.86 -12.62 17.76
CA SER A 17 -34.45 -12.46 18.16
C SER A 17 -33.47 -13.29 17.32
N LYS A 18 -33.87 -14.52 16.92
CA LYS A 18 -33.03 -15.37 16.06
C LYS A 18 -32.96 -14.86 14.62
N GLN A 19 -34.05 -14.32 14.09
CA GLN A 19 -34.09 -13.73 12.74
C GLN A 19 -33.14 -12.52 12.63
N SER A 20 -33.15 -11.61 13.63
CA SER A 20 -32.29 -10.42 13.64
C SER A 20 -30.80 -10.75 13.61
N LYS A 21 -30.34 -11.70 14.45
CA LYS A 21 -28.91 -12.05 14.54
C LYS A 21 -28.34 -12.64 13.25
N ASN A 22 -29.16 -13.37 12.49
CA ASN A 22 -28.74 -13.98 11.23
C ASN A 22 -28.61 -12.92 10.13
N VAL A 23 -29.53 -11.96 10.07
CA VAL A 23 -29.44 -10.80 9.17
C VAL A 23 -28.19 -9.98 9.47
N ASP A 24 -27.90 -9.67 10.74
CA ASP A 24 -26.68 -8.91 11.11
C ASP A 24 -25.38 -9.64 10.72
N ALA A 25 -25.37 -10.97 10.81
CA ALA A 25 -24.22 -11.77 10.40
C ALA A 25 -24.03 -11.76 8.88
N LEU A 26 -25.12 -11.93 8.12
CA LEU A 26 -25.10 -11.89 6.66
C LEU A 26 -24.70 -10.50 6.14
N THR A 27 -25.27 -9.42 6.71
CA THR A 27 -24.90 -8.05 6.34
C THR A 27 -23.42 -7.78 6.59
N ARG A 28 -22.89 -8.20 7.74
CA ARG A 28 -21.45 -8.05 8.04
C ARG A 28 -20.57 -8.79 7.03
N GLU A 29 -20.91 -10.04 6.71
CA GLU A 29 -20.15 -10.84 5.74
C GLU A 29 -20.20 -10.19 4.34
N LEU A 30 -21.38 -9.77 3.89
CA LEU A 30 -21.54 -9.07 2.61
C LEU A 30 -20.74 -7.77 2.54
N LEU A 31 -20.74 -6.97 3.60
CA LEU A 31 -19.93 -5.75 3.67
C LEU A 31 -18.42 -6.05 3.60
N SER A 32 -17.97 -7.12 4.26
CA SER A 32 -16.56 -7.54 4.17
C SER A 32 -16.21 -7.99 2.75
N ILE A 33 -17.06 -8.79 2.11
CA ILE A 33 -16.86 -9.28 0.73
C ILE A 33 -16.82 -8.11 -0.24
N GLU A 34 -17.72 -7.12 -0.09
CA GLU A 34 -17.72 -5.95 -0.95
C GLU A 34 -16.45 -5.13 -0.76
N ALA A 35 -16.01 -4.93 0.49
CA ALA A 35 -14.77 -4.21 0.75
C ALA A 35 -13.54 -4.93 0.19
N ASP A 36 -13.49 -6.27 0.27
CA ASP A 36 -12.41 -7.07 -0.31
C ASP A 36 -12.29 -6.91 -1.84
N LYS A 37 -13.34 -6.49 -2.56
CA LYS A 37 -13.24 -6.22 -4.01
C LYS A 37 -12.41 -4.98 -4.34
N GLU A 38 -12.28 -4.05 -3.40
CA GLU A 38 -11.58 -2.78 -3.59
C GLU A 38 -10.24 -2.73 -2.82
N ILE A 39 -9.98 -3.67 -1.92
CA ILE A 39 -8.70 -3.77 -1.20
C ILE A 39 -7.66 -4.47 -2.08
N GLN A 40 -6.44 -3.94 -2.08
CA GLN A 40 -5.30 -4.61 -2.69
C GLN A 40 -4.76 -5.72 -1.79
N PHE A 41 -4.47 -6.88 -2.39
CA PHE A 41 -3.93 -8.04 -1.67
C PHE A 41 -2.45 -8.26 -1.95
N ILE A 42 -1.75 -8.79 -0.96
CA ILE A 42 -0.44 -9.40 -1.11
C ILE A 42 -0.65 -10.91 -1.28
N PRO A 43 -0.07 -11.55 -2.31
CA PRO A 43 -0.07 -13.00 -2.44
C PRO A 43 0.42 -13.69 -1.16
N THR A 44 -0.24 -14.76 -0.74
CA THR A 44 0.09 -15.49 0.50
C THR A 44 1.31 -16.39 0.34
N ASN A 45 2.47 -15.78 0.11
CA ASN A 45 3.80 -16.40 0.09
C ASN A 45 4.83 -15.42 0.67
N SER A 46 5.92 -15.95 1.24
CA SER A 46 6.92 -15.13 1.94
C SER A 46 7.61 -14.11 1.03
N GLN A 47 7.97 -14.50 -0.20
CA GLN A 47 8.66 -13.60 -1.13
C GLN A 47 7.84 -12.33 -1.42
N ALA A 48 6.55 -12.47 -1.72
CA ALA A 48 5.69 -11.32 -2.01
C ALA A 48 5.50 -10.40 -0.79
N ILE A 49 5.52 -10.96 0.42
CA ILE A 49 5.46 -10.19 1.66
C ILE A 49 6.79 -9.45 1.86
N ASP A 50 7.92 -10.13 1.69
CA ASP A 50 9.27 -9.55 1.82
C ASP A 50 9.47 -8.40 0.81
N GLU A 51 9.10 -8.60 -0.46
CA GLU A 51 9.11 -7.57 -1.51
C GLU A 51 8.19 -6.38 -1.17
N PHE A 52 7.01 -6.65 -0.61
CA PHE A 52 6.09 -5.58 -0.24
C PHE A 52 6.63 -4.69 0.87
N VAL A 53 7.32 -5.26 1.86
CA VAL A 53 7.80 -4.53 3.04
C VAL A 53 9.15 -3.84 2.83
N GLU A 54 9.88 -4.16 1.75
CA GLU A 54 11.29 -3.82 1.54
C GLU A 54 11.61 -2.32 1.74
N TYR A 55 10.76 -1.42 1.25
CA TYR A 55 11.00 0.02 1.29
C TYR A 55 9.80 0.81 1.81
N GLY A 56 10.05 1.89 2.54
CA GLY A 56 9.02 2.82 2.98
C GLY A 56 8.25 2.38 4.21
N LEU A 57 7.10 3.02 4.41
CA LEU A 57 6.14 2.66 5.46
C LEU A 57 5.07 1.73 4.88
N LYS A 58 5.01 0.50 5.37
CA LYS A 58 4.14 -0.54 4.82
C LYS A 58 3.21 -1.07 5.90
N ILE A 59 1.93 -1.20 5.57
CA ILE A 59 0.92 -1.66 6.53
C ILE A 59 0.25 -2.90 5.95
N ILE A 60 0.34 -4.00 6.68
CA ILE A 60 -0.26 -5.28 6.28
C ILE A 60 -1.39 -5.62 7.22
N PHE A 61 -2.58 -5.83 6.68
CA PHE A 61 -3.72 -6.41 7.37
C PHE A 61 -3.79 -7.91 7.09
N PHE A 62 -3.52 -8.73 8.09
CA PHE A 62 -3.71 -10.18 8.06
C PHE A 62 -5.12 -10.53 8.51
N GLY A 63 -5.91 -11.14 7.61
CA GLY A 63 -7.30 -11.48 7.86
C GLY A 63 -7.65 -12.90 7.42
N ALA A 64 -8.80 -13.38 7.91
CA ALA A 64 -9.44 -14.60 7.45
C ALA A 64 -10.92 -14.32 7.12
N ASN A 65 -11.35 -14.54 5.89
CA ASN A 65 -12.71 -14.24 5.39
C ASN A 65 -13.88 -14.93 6.16
N HIS A 66 -13.64 -16.04 6.86
CA HIS A 66 -14.62 -16.67 7.77
C HIS A 66 -14.55 -16.21 9.24
N CYS A 67 -13.68 -15.26 9.57
CA CYS A 67 -13.57 -14.69 10.92
C CYS A 67 -14.52 -13.50 11.10
N GLN A 68 -15.40 -13.57 12.11
CA GLN A 68 -16.32 -12.47 12.43
C GLN A 68 -15.59 -11.15 12.70
N PHE A 69 -14.44 -11.17 13.37
CA PHE A 69 -13.67 -9.97 13.68
C PHE A 69 -13.03 -9.38 12.42
N THR A 70 -12.45 -10.23 11.55
CA THR A 70 -11.98 -9.80 10.22
C THR A 70 -13.12 -9.15 9.44
N GLN A 71 -14.29 -9.79 9.37
CA GLN A 71 -15.43 -9.25 8.63
C GLN A 71 -15.90 -7.87 9.14
N ARG A 72 -15.72 -7.56 10.44
CA ARG A 72 -16.00 -6.21 10.98
C ARG A 72 -14.93 -5.19 10.60
N PHE A 73 -13.67 -5.62 10.52
CA PHE A 73 -12.54 -4.74 10.29
C PHE A 73 -12.29 -4.44 8.81
N THR A 74 -12.53 -5.40 7.91
CA THR A 74 -12.28 -5.23 6.46
C THR A 74 -12.90 -3.95 5.88
N PRO A 75 -14.18 -3.59 6.14
CA PRO A 75 -14.74 -2.34 5.63
C PRO A 75 -14.03 -1.08 6.19
N LYS A 76 -13.60 -1.12 7.47
CA LYS A 76 -12.90 0.00 8.13
C LYS A 76 -11.49 0.19 7.56
N PHE A 77 -10.83 -0.91 7.21
CA PHE A 77 -9.55 -0.89 6.53
C PHE A 77 -9.68 -0.20 5.16
N LEU A 78 -10.64 -0.62 4.34
CA LEU A 78 -10.92 0.02 3.05
C LEU A 78 -11.29 1.51 3.21
N GLU A 79 -12.18 1.84 4.15
CA GLU A 79 -12.58 3.23 4.38
C GLU A 79 -11.38 4.09 4.80
N THR A 80 -10.43 3.54 5.57
CA THR A 80 -9.18 4.22 5.92
C THR A 80 -8.32 4.48 4.68
N VAL A 81 -8.15 3.49 3.80
CA VAL A 81 -7.44 3.67 2.51
C VAL A 81 -8.07 4.81 1.71
N LYS A 82 -9.41 4.78 1.52
CA LYS A 82 -10.16 5.80 0.79
C LYS A 82 -10.02 7.21 1.40
N ILE A 83 -10.01 7.32 2.73
CA ILE A 83 -9.79 8.59 3.44
C ILE A 83 -8.39 9.13 3.12
N LEU A 84 -7.35 8.28 3.19
CA LEU A 84 -5.97 8.71 2.97
C LEU A 84 -5.70 9.11 1.51
N GLU A 85 -6.31 8.41 0.56
CA GLU A 85 -6.29 8.75 -0.87
C GLU A 85 -6.97 10.09 -1.13
N LYS A 86 -8.19 10.29 -0.60
CA LYS A 86 -8.95 11.54 -0.73
C LYS A 86 -8.20 12.74 -0.14
N GLU A 87 -7.47 12.54 0.95
CA GLU A 87 -6.65 13.57 1.57
C GLU A 87 -5.27 13.75 0.92
N ASN A 88 -4.97 13.02 -0.16
CA ASN A 88 -3.68 13.02 -0.85
C ASN A 88 -2.48 12.69 0.06
N ILE A 89 -2.72 11.97 1.16
CA ILE A 89 -1.66 11.58 2.11
C ILE A 89 -0.83 10.43 1.55
N SER A 90 -1.49 9.52 0.82
CA SER A 90 -0.91 8.32 0.21
C SER A 90 -0.17 8.57 -1.10
N ASN A 91 -0.42 9.71 -1.76
CA ASN A 91 0.02 9.97 -3.15
C ASN A 91 1.45 10.46 -3.29
N SER A 92 2.23 10.51 -2.20
CA SER A 92 3.62 10.94 -2.24
C SER A 92 4.53 9.74 -2.43
N ALA A 93 4.99 9.54 -3.67
CA ALA A 93 6.00 8.53 -4.03
C ALA A 93 7.28 8.61 -3.16
N LEU A 94 7.53 9.76 -2.52
CA LEU A 94 8.68 10.02 -1.66
C LEU A 94 8.78 9.06 -0.44
N TYR A 95 7.67 8.46 -0.01
CA TYR A 95 7.63 7.67 1.24
C TYR A 95 7.26 6.20 1.03
N TYR A 96 7.05 5.78 -0.23
CA TYR A 96 6.65 4.42 -0.61
C TYR A 96 5.54 3.84 0.29
N PHE A 97 4.61 4.69 0.74
CA PHE A 97 3.54 4.27 1.65
C PHE A 97 2.53 3.37 0.92
N ASP A 98 2.17 2.24 1.53
CA ASP A 98 1.14 1.35 0.98
C ASP A 98 0.45 0.54 2.10
N MET A 99 -0.82 0.22 1.89
CA MET A 99 -1.66 -0.57 2.80
C MET A 99 -2.30 -1.72 2.03
N ARG A 100 -2.00 -2.97 2.40
CA ARG A 100 -2.55 -4.15 1.72
C ARG A 100 -3.00 -5.24 2.68
N LYS A 101 -3.83 -6.15 2.19
CA LYS A 101 -4.35 -7.29 2.96
C LYS A 101 -3.66 -8.59 2.56
N VAL A 102 -3.41 -9.48 3.51
CA VAL A 102 -3.07 -10.89 3.29
C VAL A 102 -4.27 -11.74 3.71
N GLU A 103 -4.74 -12.60 2.83
CA GLU A 103 -5.81 -13.57 3.12
C GLU A 103 -5.19 -14.88 3.63
N CYS A 104 -5.20 -15.05 4.96
CA CYS A 104 -4.56 -16.16 5.63
C CYS A 104 -5.37 -17.47 5.56
N SER A 105 -6.64 -17.43 5.13
CA SER A 105 -7.43 -18.65 4.91
C SER A 105 -6.96 -19.46 3.69
N ILE A 106 -6.29 -18.82 2.72
CA ILE A 106 -5.79 -19.46 1.51
C ILE A 106 -4.53 -20.28 1.82
N ASN A 107 -3.61 -19.71 2.60
CA ASN A 107 -2.37 -20.37 3.01
C ASN A 107 -1.98 -19.95 4.43
N PHE A 108 -2.43 -20.74 5.40
CA PHE A 108 -2.23 -20.48 6.82
C PHE A 108 -0.75 -20.55 7.24
N GLU A 109 0.06 -21.40 6.59
CA GLU A 109 1.46 -21.66 6.97
C GLU A 109 2.32 -20.38 6.89
N VAL A 110 2.07 -19.52 5.91
CA VAL A 110 2.80 -18.25 5.75
C VAL A 110 2.48 -17.30 6.89
N CYS A 111 1.21 -17.20 7.29
CA CYS A 111 0.79 -16.37 8.41
C CYS A 111 1.30 -16.94 9.76
N GLU A 112 1.34 -18.26 9.91
CA GLU A 112 1.92 -18.92 11.08
C GLU A 112 3.43 -18.66 11.22
N LYS A 113 4.19 -18.72 10.12
CA LYS A 113 5.63 -18.38 10.10
C LYS A 113 5.89 -16.93 10.51
N LEU A 114 4.98 -16.03 10.16
CA LEU A 114 4.99 -14.63 10.58
C LEU A 114 4.43 -14.41 12.00
N LYS A 115 4.16 -15.50 12.74
CA LYS A 115 3.64 -15.50 14.12
C LYS A 115 2.31 -14.78 14.27
N ILE A 116 1.48 -14.80 13.22
CA ILE A 116 0.11 -14.29 13.29
C ILE A 116 -0.74 -15.29 14.07
N VAL A 117 -1.01 -14.98 15.34
CA VAL A 117 -1.73 -15.89 16.27
C VAL A 117 -3.24 -15.69 16.28
N GLY A 118 -3.75 -14.62 15.67
CA GLY A 118 -5.16 -14.28 15.65
C GLY A 118 -5.51 -13.34 14.49
N PHE A 119 -6.80 -13.20 14.23
CA PHE A 119 -7.30 -12.30 13.19
C PHE A 119 -8.39 -11.37 13.73
N PRO A 120 -8.45 -10.12 13.27
CA PRO A 120 -7.48 -9.47 12.40
C PRO A 120 -6.17 -9.12 13.16
N THR A 121 -5.04 -9.13 12.46
CA THR A 121 -3.77 -8.56 12.94
C THR A 121 -3.28 -7.55 11.91
N THR A 122 -2.86 -6.37 12.35
CA THR A 122 -2.33 -5.32 11.46
C THR A 122 -0.91 -4.99 11.85
N LEU A 123 0.04 -5.26 10.98
CA LEU A 123 1.47 -5.03 11.22
C LEU A 123 1.96 -3.81 10.46
N ILE A 124 2.85 -3.05 11.10
CA ILE A 124 3.48 -1.86 10.56
C ILE A 124 4.95 -2.17 10.32
N TYR A 125 5.40 -1.98 9.09
CA TYR A 125 6.78 -2.18 8.65
C TYR A 125 7.41 -0.87 8.21
N VAL A 126 8.71 -0.72 8.46
CA VAL A 126 9.52 0.40 8.04
C VAL A 126 10.80 -0.14 7.41
N ASN A 127 10.96 0.05 6.09
CA ASN A 127 12.15 -0.38 5.32
C ASN A 127 12.55 -1.84 5.61
N GLY A 128 11.62 -2.77 5.46
CA GLY A 128 11.83 -4.20 5.68
C GLY A 128 11.73 -4.66 7.13
N GLU A 129 11.78 -3.75 8.11
CA GLU A 129 11.74 -4.11 9.53
C GLU A 129 10.33 -3.98 10.11
N LEU A 130 9.91 -4.99 10.88
CA LEU A 130 8.67 -4.91 11.66
C LEU A 130 8.82 -3.87 12.77
N LYS A 131 8.05 -2.78 12.69
CA LYS A 131 8.00 -1.74 13.73
C LYS A 131 7.17 -2.21 14.91
N GLU A 132 5.89 -2.47 14.68
CA GLU A 132 4.93 -2.85 15.71
C GLU A 132 3.65 -3.47 15.11
N GLU A 133 2.84 -4.08 15.97
CA GLU A 133 1.45 -4.44 15.68
C GLU A 133 0.54 -3.28 16.13
N TYR A 134 -0.42 -2.90 15.30
CA TYR A 134 -1.46 -1.96 15.71
C TYR A 134 -2.27 -2.59 16.85
N PRO A 135 -2.44 -1.91 18.01
CA PRO A 135 -3.07 -2.48 19.20
C PRO A 135 -4.57 -2.79 19.08
N PHE A 136 -5.10 -2.76 17.85
CA PHE A 136 -6.47 -3.06 17.46
C PHE A 136 -7.56 -2.40 18.31
N GLU A 137 -8.06 -1.27 17.81
CA GLU A 137 -9.36 -0.73 18.22
C GLU A 137 -10.35 -0.97 17.09
N ASP A 138 -11.51 -1.59 17.39
CA ASP A 138 -12.59 -1.88 16.43
C ASP A 138 -13.37 -0.60 16.07
N GLU A 139 -12.68 0.50 15.81
CA GLU A 139 -13.22 1.83 15.55
C GLU A 139 -12.41 2.50 14.44
N ILE A 140 -13.10 3.12 13.48
CA ILE A 140 -12.42 3.72 12.33
C ILE A 140 -11.60 4.95 12.69
N ARG A 141 -12.13 5.84 13.55
CA ARG A 141 -11.46 7.12 13.86
C ARG A 141 -10.10 6.92 14.53
N PRO A 142 -9.95 6.04 15.55
CA PRO A 142 -8.65 5.71 16.12
C PRO A 142 -7.69 5.11 15.09
N PHE A 143 -8.17 4.21 14.23
CA PHE A 143 -7.34 3.59 13.20
C PHE A 143 -6.81 4.64 12.21
N VAL A 144 -7.68 5.47 11.63
CA VAL A 144 -7.26 6.57 10.74
C VAL A 144 -6.26 7.51 11.44
N LYS A 145 -6.53 7.89 12.70
CA LYS A 145 -5.62 8.75 13.48
C LYS A 145 -4.25 8.10 13.67
N TYR A 146 -4.22 6.80 13.97
CA TYR A 146 -3.00 6.04 14.14
C TYR A 146 -2.19 6.00 12.83
N ILE A 147 -2.83 5.64 11.70
CA ILE A 147 -2.13 5.57 10.40
C ILE A 147 -1.58 6.93 10.00
N LYS A 148 -2.33 8.03 10.20
CA LYS A 148 -1.83 9.39 9.94
C LYS A 148 -0.64 9.75 10.83
N LYS A 149 -0.65 9.32 12.09
CA LYS A 149 0.49 9.50 13.02
C LYS A 149 1.72 8.77 12.50
N GLU A 150 1.59 7.49 12.13
CA GLU A 150 2.67 6.66 11.58
C GLU A 150 3.29 7.30 10.32
N ILE A 151 2.45 7.74 9.39
CA ILE A 151 2.89 8.44 8.18
C ILE A 151 3.67 9.71 8.55
N LYS A 152 3.15 10.52 9.49
CA LYS A 152 3.81 11.75 9.92
C LYS A 152 5.16 11.46 10.58
N GLU A 153 5.26 10.45 11.44
CA GLU A 153 6.51 10.07 12.10
C GLU A 153 7.55 9.59 11.10
N PHE A 154 7.15 8.74 10.14
CA PHE A 154 8.04 8.29 9.07
C PHE A 154 8.57 9.47 8.23
N LYS A 155 7.69 10.41 7.83
CA LYS A 155 8.08 11.63 7.12
C LYS A 155 9.10 12.46 7.90
N LEU A 156 8.86 12.68 9.19
CA LEU A 156 9.76 13.45 10.06
C LEU A 156 11.11 12.75 10.26
N ALA A 157 11.15 11.42 10.33
CA ALA A 157 12.39 10.67 10.43
C ALA A 157 13.23 10.80 9.14
N GLY A 158 12.60 10.67 7.97
CA GLY A 158 13.27 10.88 6.68
C GLY A 158 13.90 12.26 6.55
N LEU A 159 13.13 13.32 6.84
CA LEU A 159 13.62 14.71 6.78
C LEU A 159 14.78 14.98 7.76
N LYS A 160 14.73 14.42 8.97
CA LYS A 160 15.82 14.56 9.95
C LYS A 160 17.11 13.89 9.47
N ASN A 161 16.99 12.72 8.85
CA ASN A 161 18.15 12.00 8.31
C ASN A 161 18.78 12.75 7.14
N GLU A 162 17.96 13.33 6.27
CA GLU A 162 18.43 14.17 5.15
C GLU A 162 19.13 15.43 5.67
N ILE A 163 18.53 16.17 6.62
CA ILE A 163 19.15 17.34 7.24
C ILE A 163 20.47 16.97 7.93
N LYS A 164 20.51 15.87 8.69
CA LYS A 164 21.74 15.39 9.34
C LYS A 164 22.83 15.09 8.32
N TYR A 165 22.48 14.47 7.18
CA TYR A 165 23.41 14.22 6.09
C TYR A 165 23.96 15.52 5.51
N GLN A 166 23.09 16.49 5.20
CA GLN A 166 23.50 17.80 4.64
C GLN A 166 24.35 18.63 5.62
N VAL A 167 24.04 18.59 6.91
CA VAL A 167 24.83 19.28 7.94
C VAL A 167 26.20 18.61 8.11
N ASN A 168 26.27 17.28 8.13
CA ASN A 168 27.53 16.55 8.24
C ASN A 168 28.42 16.71 6.99
N SER A 169 27.84 16.77 5.79
CA SER A 169 28.57 17.07 4.55
C SER A 169 29.08 18.51 4.50
N THR A 170 28.41 19.44 5.19
CA THR A 170 28.86 20.85 5.30
C THR A 170 29.91 21.04 6.40
N LEU A 171 29.86 20.26 7.49
CA LEU A 171 30.80 20.35 8.62
C LEU A 171 32.09 19.52 8.44
N HIS A 172 32.09 18.56 7.54
CA HIS A 172 33.29 17.87 7.09
C HIS A 172 33.41 18.06 5.59
N GLN A 173 34.25 19.01 5.16
CA GLN A 173 34.89 18.91 3.85
C GLN A 173 35.89 17.74 3.89
N ALA A 174 35.37 16.53 3.99
CA ALA A 174 36.01 15.40 3.36
C ALA A 174 35.56 15.46 1.89
N PRO A 175 36.46 15.35 0.90
CA PRO A 175 36.03 15.14 -0.47
C PRO A 175 35.04 13.96 -0.51
N PRO A 176 34.09 13.94 -1.46
CA PRO A 176 33.18 12.81 -1.61
C PRO A 176 34.00 11.51 -1.58
N PRO A 177 33.47 10.38 -1.05
CA PRO A 177 34.06 9.11 -1.38
C PRO A 177 34.14 9.08 -2.91
N ILE A 178 35.37 9.09 -3.43
CA ILE A 178 35.61 8.68 -4.80
C ILE A 178 35.11 7.25 -4.80
N ILE A 179 33.89 7.06 -5.31
CA ILE A 179 33.52 5.78 -5.87
C ILE A 179 34.50 5.68 -7.03
N ASP A 180 35.53 4.85 -6.89
CA ASP A 180 36.47 4.53 -7.96
C ASP A 180 35.64 3.88 -9.09
N TYR A 181 35.03 4.73 -9.92
CA TYR A 181 34.88 4.42 -11.32
C TYR A 181 36.30 4.45 -11.87
N VAL A 182 36.84 3.25 -12.02
CA VAL A 182 38.19 2.95 -12.49
C VAL A 182 38.53 3.81 -13.70
N ASP A 183 39.54 4.67 -13.55
CA ASP A 183 40.24 5.27 -14.69
C ASP A 183 41.69 4.77 -14.61
N THR A 184 42.00 3.75 -15.41
CA THR A 184 43.36 3.26 -15.60
C THR A 184 43.98 3.97 -16.78
N ASP A 185 44.97 4.83 -16.52
CA ASP A 185 46.12 4.96 -17.41
C ASP A 185 47.39 5.50 -16.71
N ALA A 186 48.42 4.65 -16.72
CA ALA A 186 49.88 4.87 -16.60
C ALA A 186 50.45 5.51 -15.30
N VAL A 187 51.48 4.93 -14.64
CA VAL A 187 52.84 4.70 -15.20
C VAL A 187 53.55 3.48 -14.58
N ASN A 188 54.12 2.66 -15.48
CA ASN A 188 55.24 1.71 -15.39
C ASN A 188 56.20 1.80 -14.18
N GLN A 189 56.63 0.64 -13.65
CA GLN A 189 57.99 0.09 -13.86
C GLN A 189 58.11 -1.43 -13.52
N ASN A 190 58.55 -2.20 -14.53
CA ASN A 190 59.45 -3.36 -14.50
C ASN A 190 59.06 -4.67 -13.78
N SER A 191 58.72 -5.71 -14.57
CA SER A 191 59.66 -6.77 -14.98
C SER A 191 58.92 -8.08 -15.31
N ALA A 192 59.39 -8.75 -16.37
CA ALA A 192 58.83 -9.92 -17.03
C ALA A 192 58.29 -11.05 -16.13
N ASN A 193 57.06 -11.52 -16.42
CA ASN A 193 56.64 -12.94 -16.55
C ASN A 193 55.13 -13.15 -16.28
N ASN A 194 54.28 -13.16 -17.32
CA ASN A 194 53.19 -14.16 -17.52
C ASN A 194 52.29 -13.82 -18.73
N LYS A 195 52.75 -14.13 -19.94
CA LYS A 195 52.02 -13.87 -21.20
C LYS A 195 51.13 -15.05 -21.66
N LEU A 196 50.58 -15.83 -20.73
CA LEU A 196 49.78 -17.03 -21.05
C LEU A 196 48.44 -17.13 -20.30
N VAL A 197 48.12 -16.18 -19.41
CA VAL A 197 46.87 -16.17 -18.64
C VAL A 197 45.81 -15.22 -19.26
N GLU A 198 46.21 -14.38 -20.22
CA GLU A 198 45.40 -13.27 -20.73
C GLU A 198 44.44 -13.66 -21.88
N GLN A 199 44.66 -14.77 -22.58
CA GLN A 199 43.84 -15.13 -23.74
C GLN A 199 42.48 -15.77 -23.40
N VAL A 200 42.30 -16.27 -22.16
CA VAL A 200 41.08 -17.00 -21.75
C VAL A 200 40.02 -16.10 -21.12
N THR A 201 40.41 -14.90 -20.66
CA THR A 201 39.52 -13.97 -19.92
C THR A 201 38.76 -13.02 -20.86
N ILE A 202 39.29 -12.77 -22.06
CA ILE A 202 38.78 -11.74 -22.99
C ILE A 202 37.42 -12.14 -23.61
N ASP A 203 37.17 -13.42 -23.89
CA ASP A 203 35.92 -13.83 -24.55
C ASP A 203 34.69 -13.85 -23.62
N LYS A 204 34.90 -13.83 -22.30
CA LYS A 204 33.79 -13.86 -21.32
C LYS A 204 33.27 -12.47 -20.95
N GLN A 205 34.12 -11.45 -20.95
CA GLN A 205 33.71 -10.07 -20.60
C GLN A 205 32.89 -9.40 -21.71
N ILE A 206 33.11 -9.75 -22.98
CA ILE A 206 32.40 -9.14 -24.12
C ILE A 206 30.91 -9.54 -24.16
N VAL A 207 30.55 -10.73 -23.64
CA VAL A 207 29.16 -11.23 -23.66
C VAL A 207 28.31 -10.63 -22.53
N ASP A 208 28.91 -10.38 -21.35
CA ASP A 208 28.18 -9.88 -20.18
C ASP A 208 27.96 -8.35 -20.24
N GLU A 209 28.83 -7.58 -20.90
CA GLU A 209 28.63 -6.13 -21.11
C GLU A 209 27.55 -5.80 -22.15
N GLN A 210 27.39 -6.62 -23.20
CA GLN A 210 26.37 -6.39 -24.22
C GLN A 210 24.94 -6.57 -23.66
N LYS A 211 24.74 -7.53 -22.74
CA LYS A 211 23.43 -7.83 -22.16
C LYS A 211 22.96 -6.77 -21.14
N GLY A 212 23.88 -6.26 -20.32
CA GLY A 212 23.58 -5.18 -19.37
C GLY A 212 23.28 -3.82 -20.03
N ASN A 213 23.86 -3.57 -21.21
CA ASN A 213 23.63 -2.32 -21.95
C ASN A 213 22.26 -2.33 -22.67
N GLU A 214 21.80 -3.49 -23.13
CA GLU A 214 20.51 -3.63 -23.80
C GLU A 214 19.32 -3.58 -22.81
N GLU A 215 19.46 -4.17 -21.62
CA GLU A 215 18.46 -4.08 -20.55
C GLU A 215 18.31 -2.65 -20.00
N ASN A 216 19.42 -1.92 -19.85
CA ASN A 216 19.38 -0.51 -19.45
C ASN A 216 18.74 0.39 -20.53
N LYS A 217 19.02 0.13 -21.81
CA LYS A 217 18.39 0.86 -22.92
C LYS A 217 16.87 0.66 -22.96
N ILE A 218 16.39 -0.57 -22.74
CA ILE A 218 14.95 -0.89 -22.69
C ILE A 218 14.26 -0.22 -21.49
N MET A 219 14.94 -0.15 -20.34
CA MET A 219 14.41 0.52 -19.14
C MET A 219 14.28 2.03 -19.35
N THR A 220 15.30 2.67 -19.94
CA THR A 220 15.26 4.11 -20.25
C THR A 220 14.20 4.44 -21.31
N GLU A 221 14.01 3.61 -22.34
CA GLU A 221 12.93 3.78 -23.32
C GLU A 221 11.53 3.63 -22.69
N ARG A 222 11.35 2.71 -21.73
CA ARG A 222 10.08 2.54 -21.00
C ARG A 222 9.77 3.72 -20.09
N LEU A 223 10.76 4.24 -19.38
CA LEU A 223 10.63 5.42 -18.52
C LEU A 223 10.30 6.67 -19.34
N ASN A 224 10.99 6.87 -20.47
CA ASN A 224 10.69 8.01 -21.37
C ASN A 224 9.29 7.89 -21.97
N LYS A 225 8.86 6.70 -22.39
CA LYS A 225 7.50 6.50 -22.92
C LYS A 225 6.40 6.74 -21.88
N ALA A 226 6.65 6.36 -20.62
CA ALA A 226 5.76 6.66 -19.51
C ALA A 226 5.71 8.16 -19.22
N PHE A 227 6.85 8.85 -19.26
CA PHE A 227 6.94 10.30 -19.06
C PHE A 227 6.19 11.09 -20.14
N PHE A 228 6.39 10.77 -21.42
CA PHE A 228 5.68 11.43 -22.54
C PHE A 228 4.17 11.16 -22.57
N SER A 229 3.72 10.03 -22.02
CA SER A 229 2.28 9.71 -21.91
C SER A 229 1.59 10.51 -20.79
N VAL A 230 2.35 10.96 -19.78
CA VAL A 230 1.85 11.84 -18.72
C VAL A 230 1.72 13.28 -19.23
N GLU A 231 2.68 13.77 -20.03
CA GLU A 231 2.62 15.12 -20.63
C GLU A 231 1.46 15.30 -21.62
N SER A 232 1.10 14.26 -22.40
CA SER A 232 -0.04 14.35 -23.33
C SER A 232 -1.40 14.48 -22.64
N THR A 233 -1.52 14.07 -21.36
CA THR A 233 -2.79 14.20 -20.60
C THR A 233 -2.95 15.53 -19.89
N HIS A 234 -1.92 16.39 -19.87
CA HIS A 234 -1.99 17.75 -19.32
C HIS A 234 -2.12 18.85 -20.38
N ALA A 235 -2.02 18.53 -21.67
CA ALA A 235 -2.15 19.52 -22.75
C ALA A 235 -3.58 19.72 -23.29
N GLU A 236 -4.58 18.95 -22.85
CA GLU A 236 -5.96 19.02 -23.39
C GLU A 236 -6.99 19.74 -22.48
N THR A 237 -6.59 20.39 -21.39
CA THR A 237 -7.55 21.10 -20.51
C THR A 237 -7.47 22.63 -20.48
N GLU A 238 -6.65 23.26 -21.33
CA GLU A 238 -6.55 24.73 -21.40
C GLU A 238 -6.96 25.35 -22.75
N ASN A 239 -7.89 24.75 -23.49
CA ASN A 239 -8.46 25.41 -24.67
C ASN A 239 -9.94 25.06 -24.91
N HIS A 240 -10.84 25.62 -24.11
CA HIS A 240 -12.16 26.06 -24.61
C HIS A 240 -12.88 26.97 -23.60
N VAL A 241 -12.68 28.28 -23.74
CA VAL A 241 -13.64 29.29 -23.28
C VAL A 241 -14.06 30.09 -24.51
N HIS A 242 -15.32 29.94 -24.94
CA HIS A 242 -16.18 31.05 -25.39
C HIS A 242 -17.63 30.57 -25.68
N HIS A 243 -18.57 31.14 -24.90
CA HIS A 243 -19.97 31.50 -25.15
C HIS A 243 -20.82 30.77 -26.21
N VAL A 244 -22.01 30.28 -25.82
CA VAL A 244 -23.35 30.79 -26.22
C VAL A 244 -24.39 30.47 -25.12
N ASP A 245 -25.35 31.39 -24.99
CA ASP A 245 -26.46 31.56 -24.04
C ASP A 245 -27.64 30.56 -24.06
N GLU A 246 -28.39 30.63 -22.94
CA GLU A 246 -29.85 30.54 -22.74
C GLU A 246 -30.66 29.21 -22.76
N GLN A 247 -31.32 29.03 -21.60
CA GLN A 247 -32.69 28.56 -21.32
C GLN A 247 -33.12 27.10 -21.55
N GLU A 248 -33.46 26.44 -20.43
CA GLU A 248 -34.75 25.77 -20.09
C GLU A 248 -34.45 24.71 -18.99
N GLU A 249 -34.73 25.01 -17.72
CA GLU A 249 -35.94 24.60 -16.96
C GLU A 249 -36.12 23.06 -16.87
N PHE A 250 -36.09 22.49 -15.66
CA PHE A 250 -37.21 21.69 -15.11
C PHE A 250 -36.90 21.12 -13.70
N SER A 251 -37.70 21.60 -12.75
CA SER A 251 -38.35 20.89 -11.63
C SER A 251 -37.50 20.27 -10.50
N ILE A 252 -37.51 20.98 -9.37
CA ILE A 252 -37.13 20.51 -8.04
C ILE A 252 -38.42 20.31 -7.22
N TYR A 253 -38.88 19.06 -7.10
CA TYR A 253 -39.74 18.58 -6.01
C TYR A 253 -39.40 17.07 -5.87
N THR A 254 -39.00 16.50 -4.72
CA THR A 254 -39.74 16.45 -3.47
C THR A 254 -38.84 15.88 -2.36
N LEU A 255 -38.72 16.56 -1.21
CA LEU A 255 -38.32 15.94 0.06
C LEU A 255 -39.58 15.72 0.89
N LYS A 256 -40.04 14.47 0.97
CA LYS A 256 -40.97 14.04 2.03
C LYS A 256 -40.16 13.74 3.28
N THR A 257 -40.20 14.64 4.26
CA THR A 257 -40.10 14.25 5.66
C THR A 257 -41.49 14.44 6.26
N GLY A 258 -42.09 13.34 6.69
CA GLY A 258 -43.32 13.35 7.47
C GLY A 258 -42.97 13.32 8.95
N LYS A 259 -43.55 14.23 9.73
CA LYS A 259 -43.90 13.99 11.13
C LYS A 259 -44.84 15.07 11.67
N VAL A 260 -45.92 14.56 12.30
CA VAL A 260 -46.98 15.18 13.12
C VAL A 260 -48.14 15.81 12.35
#